data_AF-A0AAW1NKK7-F1
#
_entry.id   AF-A0AAW1NKK7-F1
#
_cell.length_a   1.000
_cell.length_b   1.000
_cell.length_c   1.000
_cell.angle_alpha   90.00
_cell.angle_beta   90.00
_cell.angle_gamma   90.00
#
_symmetry.space_group_name_H-M   'P 1'
#
loop_
_entity.id
_entity.type
_entity.pdbx_description
1 polymer ?
#
loop_
_entity_poly.entity_id
_entity_poly.type
_entity_poly.pdbx_seq_one_letter_code
_entity_poly.pdbx_strand_id
1 'polypeptide(L)'
;MYIDVFLLTVIFVLCVINTKISYFTKPILKWLYQASTQEKELLVEKVKLKNEQAQISMVDNFARHAKIQRKINAIDEEMSQMKSDRQTNHLLTRLFFQFIMKC
;
A
#
# COMPACT_ATOMS: atom_id res chain seq x y z
N MET A 1 44.61 -8.32 17.15
CA MET A 1 43.99 -9.66 17.30
C MET A 1 42.50 -9.60 17.64
N TYR A 2 42.06 -8.95 18.73
CA TYR A 2 40.62 -8.88 19.05
C TYR A 2 39.80 -8.03 18.07
N ILE A 3 40.38 -6.93 17.60
CA ILE A 3 39.77 -6.03 16.60
C ILE A 3 39.60 -6.74 15.25
N ASP A 4 40.58 -7.55 14.84
CA ASP A 4 40.54 -8.29 13.58
C ASP A 4 39.46 -9.38 13.59
N VAL A 5 39.32 -10.10 14.72
CA VAL A 5 38.27 -11.11 14.91
C VAL A 5 36.88 -10.46 14.89
N PHE A 6 36.73 -9.29 15.51
CA PHE A 6 35.48 -8.52 15.50
C PHE A 6 35.10 -8.04 14.09
N LEU A 7 36.06 -7.53 13.33
CA LEU A 7 35.86 -7.12 11.94
C LEU A 7 35.41 -8.30 11.06
N LEU A 8 36.06 -9.46 11.21
CA LEU A 8 35.71 -10.67 10.46
C LEU A 8 34.31 -11.18 10.80
N THR A 9 33.89 -11.10 12.06
CA THR A 9 32.53 -11.48 12.46
C THR A 9 31.48 -10.53 11.89
N VAL A 10 31.71 -9.22 11.90
CA VAL A 10 30.79 -8.24 11.31
C VAL A 10 30.67 -8.45 9.80
N ILE A 11 31.77 -8.67 9.09
CA ILE A 11 31.77 -8.93 7.65
C ILE A 11 31.00 -10.21 7.34
N PHE A 12 31.22 -11.28 8.11
CA PHE A 12 30.50 -12.53 7.94
C PHE A 12 28.98 -12.36 8.09
N VAL A 13 28.54 -11.63 9.13
CA VAL A 13 27.12 -11.33 9.35
C VAL A 13 26.55 -10.50 8.19
N LEU A 14 27.25 -9.47 7.73
CA LEU A 14 26.81 -8.64 6.60
C LEU A 14 26.70 -9.44 5.30
N CYS A 15 27.63 -10.37 5.04
CA CYS A 15 27.56 -11.25 3.87
C CYS A 15 26.34 -12.17 3.92
N VAL A 16 26.01 -12.74 5.08
CA VAL A 16 24.81 -13.58 5.27
C VAL A 16 23.53 -12.76 5.06
N ILE A 17 23.47 -11.55 5.61
CA ILE A 17 22.32 -10.65 5.39
C ILE A 17 22.18 -10.33 3.90
N ASN A 18 23.27 -9.98 3.21
CA ASN A 18 23.27 -9.67 1.78
C ASN A 18 22.81 -10.85 0.92
N THR A 19 23.19 -12.08 1.25
CA THR A 19 22.74 -13.26 0.48
C THR A 19 21.24 -13.53 0.67
N LYS A 20 20.69 -13.20 1.84
CA LYS A 20 19.28 -13.43 2.18
C LYS A 20 18.38 -12.23 1.88
N ILE A 21 18.94 -11.06 1.55
CA ILE A 21 18.17 -9.84 1.25
C ILE A 21 17.12 -10.09 0.16
N SER A 22 17.47 -10.82 -0.90
CA SER A 22 16.58 -11.11 -2.04
C SER A 22 15.38 -11.98 -1.65
N TYR A 23 15.52 -12.80 -0.61
CA TYR A 23 14.43 -13.62 -0.09
C TYR A 23 13.37 -12.76 0.62
N PHE A 24 13.81 -11.73 1.34
CA PHE A 24 12.90 -10.80 2.05
C PHE A 24 12.35 -9.70 1.14
N THR A 25 13.12 -9.20 0.17
CA THR A 25 12.67 -8.10 -0.69
C THR A 25 11.59 -8.52 -1.67
N LYS A 26 11.64 -9.74 -2.22
CA LYS A 26 10.63 -10.24 -3.18
C LYS A 26 9.19 -10.20 -2.66
N PRO A 27 8.85 -10.79 -1.49
CA PRO A 27 7.47 -10.75 -0.98
C PRO A 27 7.03 -9.31 -0.64
N ILE A 28 7.94 -8.47 -0.12
CA ILE A 28 7.64 -7.07 0.20
C ILE A 28 7.34 -6.29 -1.08
N LEU A 29 8.19 -6.39 -2.10
CA LEU A 29 7.95 -5.75 -3.39
C LEU A 29 6.66 -6.26 -4.04
N LYS A 30 6.40 -7.57 -4.01
CA LYS A 30 5.17 -8.14 -4.57
C LYS A 30 3.93 -7.57 -3.87
N TRP A 31 3.96 -7.47 -2.54
CA TRP A 31 2.87 -6.91 -1.75
C TRP A 31 2.65 -5.42 -2.05
N LEU A 32 3.73 -4.63 -2.09
CA LEU A 32 3.67 -3.20 -2.47
C LEU A 32 3.16 -3.00 -3.90
N TYR A 33 3.60 -3.83 -4.84
CA TYR A 33 3.20 -3.74 -6.24
C TYR A 33 1.73 -4.16 -6.43
N GLN A 34 1.26 -5.19 -5.73
CA GLN A 34 -0.15 -5.58 -5.73
C GLN A 34 -1.05 -4.47 -5.19
N ALA A 35 -0.71 -3.88 -4.05
CA ALA A 35 -1.45 -2.75 -3.48
C ALA A 35 -1.52 -1.58 -4.49
N SER A 36 -0.39 -1.25 -5.14
CA SER A 36 -0.36 -0.20 -6.17
C SER A 36 -1.18 -0.54 -7.42
N THR A 37 -1.32 -1.82 -7.76
CA THR A 37 -2.10 -2.25 -8.93
C THR A 37 -3.59 -2.14 -8.65
N GLN A 38 -4.05 -2.56 -7.47
CA GLN A 38 -5.45 -2.44 -7.05
C GLN A 38 -5.90 -0.97 -6.97
N GLU A 39 -5.09 -0.09 -6.37
CA GLU A 39 -5.39 1.35 -6.33
C GLU A 39 -5.54 1.93 -7.74
N LYS A 40 -4.69 1.49 -8.68
CA LYS A 40 -4.73 1.97 -10.07
C LYS A 40 -5.99 1.49 -10.79
N GLU A 41 -6.40 0.23 -10.60
CA GLU A 41 -7.63 -0.31 -11.19
C GLU A 41 -8.87 0.44 -10.69
N LEU A 42 -8.97 0.68 -9.38
CA LEU A 42 -10.06 1.46 -8.78
C LEU A 42 -10.12 2.90 -9.31
N LEU A 43 -8.96 3.55 -9.51
CA LEU A 43 -8.89 4.88 -10.12
C LEU A 43 -9.39 4.88 -11.58
N VAL A 44 -9.00 3.88 -12.37
CA VAL A 44 -9.46 3.73 -13.76
C VAL A 44 -10.98 3.52 -13.79
N GLU A 45 -11.51 2.66 -12.91
CA GLU A 45 -12.95 2.42 -12.82
C GLU A 45 -13.70 3.69 -12.40
N LYS A 46 -13.20 4.44 -11.42
CA LYS A 46 -13.78 5.73 -11.01
C LYS A 46 -13.85 6.73 -12.16
N VAL A 47 -12.78 6.86 -12.95
CA VAL A 47 -12.75 7.76 -14.11
C VAL A 47 -13.78 7.31 -15.17
N LYS A 48 -13.87 6.01 -15.43
CA LYS A 48 -14.85 5.45 -16.35
C LYS A 48 -16.29 5.76 -15.90
N LEU A 49 -16.60 5.54 -14.63
CA LEU A 49 -17.91 5.83 -14.06
C LEU A 49 -18.25 7.32 -14.07
N LYS A 50 -17.27 8.20 -13.83
CA LYS A 50 -17.46 9.66 -13.97
C LYS A 50 -17.77 10.07 -15.42
N ASN A 51 -17.09 9.46 -16.39
CA ASN A 51 -17.36 9.73 -17.80
C ASN A 51 -18.77 9.24 -18.20
N GLU A 52 -19.19 8.07 -17.73
CA GLU A 52 -20.56 7.58 -17.95
C GLU A 52 -21.61 8.48 -17.28
N GLN A 53 -21.32 8.97 -16.06
CA GLN A 53 -22.19 9.90 -15.34
C GLN A 53 -22.36 11.23 -16.09
N ALA A 54 -21.27 11.77 -16.67
CA ALA A 54 -21.29 13.04 -17.40
C ALA A 54 -22.14 12.99 -18.69
N GLN A 55 -22.34 11.79 -19.25
CA GLN A 55 -23.17 11.59 -20.44
C GLN A 55 -24.68 11.48 -20.12
N ILE A 56 -25.04 11.40 -18.84
CA ILE A 56 -26.43 11.22 -18.39
C ILE A 56 -26.98 12.54 -17.85
N SER A 57 -28.11 13.00 -18.41
CA SER A 57 -28.84 14.16 -17.88
C SER A 57 -29.23 13.90 -16.42
N MET A 58 -28.69 14.70 -15.50
CA MET A 58 -28.98 14.59 -14.07
C MET A 58 -30.47 14.81 -13.75
N VAL A 59 -31.13 15.67 -14.53
CA VAL A 59 -32.53 16.06 -14.32
C VAL A 59 -33.48 14.97 -14.82
N ASP A 60 -33.27 14.48 -16.04
CA ASP A 60 -34.19 13.50 -16.66
C ASP A 60 -33.94 12.06 -16.21
N ASN A 61 -32.69 11.76 -15.83
CA ASN A 61 -32.24 10.42 -15.49
C ASN A 61 -31.63 10.36 -14.08
N PHE A 62 -32.23 11.09 -13.13
CA PHE A 62 -31.75 11.18 -11.74
C PHE A 62 -31.50 9.83 -11.09
N ALA A 63 -32.40 8.85 -11.27
CA ALA A 63 -32.24 7.52 -10.68
C ALA A 63 -30.97 6.80 -11.20
N ARG A 64 -30.68 6.93 -12.49
CA ARG A 64 -29.49 6.35 -13.12
C ARG A 64 -28.22 7.09 -12.69
N HIS A 65 -28.27 8.42 -12.64
CA HIS A 65 -27.19 9.27 -12.14
C HIS A 65 -26.86 8.96 -10.67
N ALA A 66 -27.88 8.82 -9.81
CA ALA A 66 -27.72 8.47 -8.39
C ALA A 66 -27.14 7.06 -8.20
N LYS A 67 -27.50 6.09 -9.05
CA LYS A 67 -26.92 4.75 -9.03
C LYS A 67 -25.43 4.77 -9.34
N ILE A 68 -25.00 5.56 -10.32
CA ILE A 68 -23.57 5.73 -10.65
C ILE A 68 -22.85 6.47 -9.53
N GLN A 69 -23.46 7.52 -8.97
CA GLN A 69 -22.90 8.23 -7.82
C GLN A 69 -22.65 7.31 -6.63
N ARG A 70 -23.58 6.40 -6.32
CA ARG A 70 -23.39 5.40 -5.24
C ARG A 70 -22.20 4.48 -5.51
N LYS A 71 -21.99 4.06 -6.77
CA LYS A 71 -20.80 3.26 -7.14
C LYS A 71 -19.50 4.05 -6.98
N ILE A 72 -19.48 5.32 -7.39
CA ILE A 72 -18.32 6.20 -7.21
C ILE A 72 -18.02 6.37 -5.73
N ASN A 73 -19.05 6.59 -4.90
CA ASN A 73 -18.90 6.73 -3.46
C ASN A 73 -18.36 5.44 -2.81
N ALA A 74 -18.78 4.26 -3.27
CA ALA A 74 -18.25 2.98 -2.78
C ALA A 74 -16.75 2.83 -3.08
N ILE A 75 -16.31 3.19 -4.30
CA ILE A 75 -14.88 3.19 -4.67
C ILE A 75 -14.09 4.21 -3.84
N ASP A 76 -14.67 5.39 -3.57
CA ASP A 76 -14.04 6.39 -2.70
C ASP A 76 -13.90 5.93 -1.24
N GLU A 77 -14.90 5.22 -0.73
CA GLU A 77 -14.85 4.61 0.60
C GLU A 77 -13.79 3.51 0.67
N GLU A 78 -13.71 2.63 -0.34
CA GLU A 78 -12.69 1.58 -0.43
C GLU A 78 -11.26 2.16 -0.49
N MET A 79 -11.03 3.18 -1.30
CA MET A 79 -9.73 3.89 -1.34
C MET A 79 -9.40 4.59 -0.01
N SER A 80 -10.40 5.11 0.70
CA SER A 80 -10.23 5.72 2.02
C SER A 80 -9.82 4.68 3.06
N GLN A 81 -10.47 3.50 3.05
CA GLN A 81 -10.12 2.38 3.92
C GLN A 81 -8.70 1.89 3.66
N MET A 82 -8.29 1.70 2.39
CA MET A 82 -6.92 1.33 2.03
C MET A 82 -5.88 2.32 2.56
N LYS A 83 -6.17 3.63 2.51
CA LYS A 83 -5.29 4.67 3.09
C LYS A 83 -5.23 4.58 4.61
N SER A 84 -6.37 4.37 5.26
CA SER A 84 -6.47 4.22 6.72
C SER A 84 -5.68 3.00 7.21
N ASP A 85 -5.79 1.87 6.51
CA ASP A 85 -5.06 0.64 6.82
C ASP A 85 -3.56 0.85 6.68
N ARG A 86 -3.13 1.53 5.61
CA ARG A 86 -1.70 1.89 5.42
C ARG A 86 -1.20 2.81 6.54
N GLN A 87 -1.99 3.79 6.94
CA GLN A 87 -1.64 4.69 8.04
C GLN A 87 -1.54 3.95 9.37
N THR A 88 -2.46 3.04 9.66
CA THR A 88 -2.47 2.20 10.86
C THR A 88 -1.25 1.28 10.90
N ASN A 89 -0.91 0.62 9.79
CA ASN A 89 0.28 -0.22 9.68
C ASN A 89 1.59 0.59 9.87
N HIS A 90 1.64 1.83 9.38
CA HIS A 90 2.77 2.73 9.60
C HIS A 90 2.88 3.17 11.07
N LEU A 91 1.77 3.39 11.77
CA LEU A 91 1.76 3.68 13.19
C LEU A 91 2.22 2.48 14.02
N LEU A 92 1.73 1.28 13.71
CA LEU A 92 2.13 0.04 14.40
C LEU A 92 3.62 -0.25 14.22
N THR A 93 4.16 -0.12 13.01
CA THR A 93 5.60 -0.29 12.76
C THR A 93 6.43 0.75 13.49
N ARG A 94 5.98 2.01 13.56
CA ARG A 94 6.65 3.06 14.32
C ARG A 94 6.65 2.79 15.83
N LEU A 95 5.53 2.31 16.37
CA LEU A 95 5.41 1.92 17.78
C LEU A 95 6.29 0.71 18.11
N PHE A 96 6.31 -0.29 17.23
CA PHE A 96 7.16 -1.47 17.39
C PHE A 96 8.65 -1.11 17.37
N PHE A 97 9.05 -0.24 16.45
CA PHE A 97 10.43 0.27 16.37
C PHE A 97 10.80 1.11 17.60
N GLN A 98 9.89 1.95 18.10
CA GLN A 98 10.10 2.69 19.34
C GLN A 98 10.24 1.78 20.57
N PHE A 99 9.47 0.69 20.63
CA PHE A 99 9.56 -0.28 21.71
C PHE A 99 10.92 -1.01 21.66
N ILE A 100 11.33 -1.50 20.49
CA ILE A 100 12.64 -2.17 20.31
C ILE A 100 13.80 -1.24 20.64
N MET A 101 13.76 0.04 20.26
CA MET A 101 14.85 0.98 20.56
C MET A 101 14.89 1.46 22.02
N LYS A 102 13.81 1.28 22.79
CA LYS A 102 13.75 1.63 24.22
C LYS A 102 14.06 0.44 25.15
N CYS A 103 14.03 -0.79 24.64
CA CYS A 103 14.54 -1.97 25.33
C CYS A 103 16.05 -2.12 25.08
#